data_AF-A0A3M2FQG7-F1
#
_entry.id   AF-A0A3M2FQG7-F1
#
_cell.length_a   1.000
_cell.length_b   1.000
_cell.length_c   1.000
_cell.angle_alpha   90.00
_cell.angle_beta   90.00
_cell.angle_gamma   90.00
#
_symmetry.space_group_name_H-M   'P 1'
#
loop_
_entity.id
_entity.type
_entity.pdbx_description
1 polymer ?
#
loop_
_entity_poly.entity_id
_entity_poly.type
_entity_poly.pdbx_seq_one_letter_code
_entity_poly.pdbx_strand_id
1 'polypeptide(L)'
;MNWPVIIILSFPALIMGLLSLRGMTQGIEVYLWVLLALFSVLVILRNQPDHPFIHLVMIGVFWGLINSITQSTNFDMYLANNARAALSFSKLPSGLNPRFFVLIVGPVSGLGIGTGMAVLAFILKKILPYIPIFQALK
;
A
#
# COMPACT_ATOMS: atom_id res chain seq x y z
N MET A 1 -11.81 4.20 16.64
CA MET A 1 -11.42 3.68 15.30
C MET A 1 -12.27 4.38 14.26
N ASN A 2 -11.66 5.11 13.32
CA ASN A 2 -12.39 5.81 12.26
C ASN A 2 -12.34 5.00 10.95
N TRP A 3 -13.31 4.09 10.79
CA TRP A 3 -13.42 3.23 9.61
C TRP A 3 -13.57 4.00 8.29
N PRO A 4 -14.38 5.08 8.20
CA PRO A 4 -14.45 5.89 6.99
C PRO A 4 -13.09 6.34 6.47
N VAL A 5 -12.21 6.82 7.35
CA VAL A 5 -10.86 7.27 6.95
C VAL A 5 -10.01 6.11 6.44
N ILE A 6 -10.08 4.94 7.09
CA ILE A 6 -9.36 3.74 6.64
C ILE A 6 -9.83 3.34 5.24
N ILE A 7 -11.14 3.29 5.01
CA ILE A 7 -11.72 2.89 3.72
C ILE A 7 -11.32 3.89 2.62
N ILE A 8 -11.47 5.20 2.88
CA ILE A 8 -11.12 6.25 1.91
C ILE A 8 -9.63 6.20 1.56
N LEU A 9 -8.74 6.09 2.57
CA LEU A 9 -7.31 5.99 2.33
C LEU A 9 -6.88 4.63 1.76
N SER A 10 -7.74 3.61 1.82
CA SER A 10 -7.50 2.31 1.20
C SER A 10 -7.87 2.27 -0.29
N PHE A 11 -8.80 3.13 -0.72
CA PHE A 11 -9.31 3.16 -2.09
C PHE A 11 -8.24 3.38 -3.19
N PRO A 12 -7.19 4.21 -3.00
CA PRO A 12 -6.11 4.34 -3.98
C PRO A 12 -5.43 3.01 -4.34
N ALA A 13 -5.43 2.00 -3.46
CA ALA A 13 -4.89 0.69 -3.78
C ALA A 13 -5.69 -0.04 -4.87
N LEU A 14 -6.99 0.22 -4.99
CA LEU A 14 -7.81 -0.32 -6.08
C LEU A 14 -7.38 0.30 -7.41
N ILE A 15 -7.18 1.62 -7.44
CA ILE A 15 -6.70 2.32 -8.63
C ILE A 15 -5.32 1.79 -9.02
N MET A 16 -4.41 1.66 -8.06
CA MET A 16 -3.09 1.06 -8.27
C MET A 16 -3.18 -0.36 -8.82
N GLY A 17 -4.05 -1.20 -8.27
CA GLY A 17 -4.30 -2.55 -8.76
C GLY A 17 -4.74 -2.54 -10.22
N LEU A 18 -5.75 -1.75 -10.57
CA LEU A 18 -6.26 -1.63 -11.94
C LEU A 18 -5.21 -1.09 -12.92
N LEU A 19 -4.42 -0.10 -12.51
CA LEU A 19 -3.32 0.43 -13.32
C LEU A 19 -2.22 -0.63 -13.52
N SER A 20 -1.93 -1.42 -12.49
CA SER A 20 -0.95 -2.51 -12.56
C SER A 20 -1.40 -3.62 -13.51
N LEU A 21 -2.70 -3.92 -13.60
CA LEU A 21 -3.23 -4.90 -14.58
C LEU A 21 -2.94 -4.51 -16.03
N ARG A 22 -2.85 -3.20 -16.31
CA ARG A 22 -2.57 -2.64 -17.63
C ARG A 22 -1.08 -2.39 -17.87
N GLY A 23 -0.21 -2.77 -16.93
CA GLY A 23 1.24 -2.55 -17.02
C GLY A 23 1.66 -1.07 -16.86
N MET A 24 0.73 -0.18 -16.51
CA MET A 24 1.01 1.27 -16.44
C MET A 24 1.91 1.66 -15.26
N THR A 25 2.02 0.80 -14.24
CA THR A 25 2.83 1.05 -13.04
C THR A 25 4.24 0.46 -13.14
N GLN A 26 4.60 -0.18 -14.26
CA GLN A 26 5.88 -0.87 -14.37
C GLN A 26 7.08 0.04 -14.14
N GLY A 27 7.96 -0.39 -13.23
CA GLY A 27 9.17 0.35 -12.88
C GLY A 27 8.97 1.52 -11.93
N ILE A 28 7.74 2.04 -11.79
CA ILE A 28 7.43 3.18 -10.91
C ILE A 28 6.57 2.83 -9.70
N GLU A 29 6.04 1.60 -9.64
CA GLU A 29 5.08 1.16 -8.63
C GLU A 29 5.55 1.41 -7.18
N VAL A 30 6.83 1.14 -6.89
CA VAL A 30 7.40 1.40 -5.55
C VAL A 30 7.32 2.88 -5.17
N TYR A 31 7.61 3.79 -6.10
CA TYR A 31 7.54 5.23 -5.83
C TYR A 31 6.10 5.69 -5.61
N LEU A 32 5.13 5.13 -6.35
CA LEU A 32 3.70 5.41 -6.16
C LEU A 32 3.23 4.94 -4.78
N TRP A 33 3.62 3.74 -4.34
CA TRP A 33 3.30 3.26 -3.00
C TRP A 33 3.94 4.11 -1.90
N VAL A 34 5.18 4.56 -2.08
CA VAL A 34 5.84 5.47 -1.13
C VAL A 34 5.10 6.81 -1.05
N LEU A 35 4.69 7.38 -2.19
CA LEU A 35 3.92 8.62 -2.21
C LEU A 35 2.59 8.47 -1.45
N LEU A 36 1.84 7.39 -1.72
CA LEU A 36 0.59 7.08 -1.02
C LEU A 36 0.83 6.87 0.48
N ALA A 37 1.92 6.20 0.86
CA ALA A 37 2.28 5.94 2.24
C ALA A 37 2.55 7.23 3.01
N LEU A 38 3.37 8.13 2.44
CA LEU A 38 3.64 9.44 3.02
C LEU A 38 2.37 10.26 3.16
N PHE A 39 1.54 10.31 2.12
CA PHE A 39 0.25 11.01 2.16
C PHE A 39 -0.65 10.47 3.28
N SER A 40 -0.79 9.15 3.38
CA SER A 40 -1.63 8.50 4.39
C SER A 40 -1.14 8.78 5.81
N VAL A 41 0.17 8.74 6.04
CA VAL A 41 0.79 9.08 7.32
C VAL A 41 0.45 10.52 7.72
N LEU A 42 0.62 11.48 6.81
CA LEU A 42 0.34 12.89 7.08
C LEU A 42 -1.15 13.14 7.36
N VAL A 43 -2.05 12.53 6.59
CA VAL A 43 -3.51 12.65 6.80
C VAL A 43 -3.91 12.05 8.14
N ILE A 44 -3.40 10.88 8.51
CA ILE A 44 -3.72 10.24 9.79
C ILE A 44 -3.18 11.04 10.97
N LEU A 45 -1.93 11.52 10.91
CA LEU A 45 -1.36 12.33 11.99
C LEU A 45 -2.13 13.64 12.22
N ARG A 46 -2.70 14.23 11.15
CA ARG A 46 -3.50 15.45 11.24
C ARG A 46 -4.90 15.21 11.79
N ASN A 47 -5.59 14.17 11.32
CA ASN A 47 -7.02 14.00 11.56
C ASN A 47 -7.36 12.97 12.66
N GLN A 48 -6.44 12.07 12.99
CA GLN A 48 -6.65 10.96 13.93
C GLN A 48 -5.39 10.73 14.82
N PRO A 49 -4.94 11.74 15.58
CA PRO A 49 -3.63 11.73 16.26
C PRO A 49 -3.51 10.76 17.44
N ASP A 50 -4.64 10.27 17.97
CA ASP A 50 -4.69 9.44 19.18
C ASP A 50 -4.29 7.99 18.91
N HIS A 51 -4.60 7.47 17.72
CA HIS A 51 -4.35 6.06 17.37
C HIS A 51 -3.76 5.88 15.96
N PRO A 52 -2.69 6.59 15.58
CA PRO A 52 -2.15 6.56 14.22
C PRO A 52 -1.65 5.16 13.82
N PHE A 53 -1.11 4.41 14.78
CA PHE A 53 -0.53 3.08 14.54
C PHE A 53 -1.54 2.12 13.91
N ILE A 54 -2.68 1.91 14.58
CA ILE A 54 -3.66 0.91 14.14
C ILE A 54 -4.33 1.32 12.83
N HIS A 55 -4.58 2.62 12.61
CA HIS A 55 -5.16 3.09 11.35
C HIS A 55 -4.22 2.81 10.17
N LEU A 56 -2.93 3.13 10.31
CA LEU A 56 -1.94 2.95 9.24
C LEU A 56 -1.66 1.47 8.95
N VAL A 57 -1.61 0.63 9.99
CA VAL A 57 -1.49 -0.83 9.82
C VAL A 57 -2.70 -1.37 9.05
N MET A 58 -3.92 -0.99 9.44
CA MET A 58 -5.13 -1.42 8.75
C MET A 58 -5.17 -0.95 7.30
N ILE A 59 -4.82 0.31 7.02
CA ILE A 59 -4.71 0.84 5.65
C ILE A 59 -3.74 -0.01 4.81
N GLY A 60 -2.55 -0.32 5.35
CA GLY A 60 -1.58 -1.17 4.66
C GLY A 60 -2.12 -2.57 4.36
N VAL A 61 -2.79 -3.20 5.33
CA VAL A 61 -3.43 -4.52 5.13
C VAL A 61 -4.51 -4.46 4.04
N PHE A 62 -5.38 -3.44 4.07
CA PHE A 62 -6.39 -3.25 3.04
C PHE A 62 -5.77 -2.98 1.67
N TRP A 63 -4.67 -2.21 1.58
CA TRP A 63 -3.94 -2.05 0.32
C TRP A 63 -3.44 -3.38 -0.23
N GLY A 64 -2.81 -4.18 0.63
CA GLY A 64 -2.32 -5.51 0.29
C GLY A 64 -3.45 -6.43 -0.20
N LEU A 65 -4.56 -6.48 0.53
CA LEU A 65 -5.74 -7.27 0.17
C LEU A 65 -6.37 -6.82 -1.15
N ILE A 66 -6.69 -5.54 -1.28
CA ILE A 66 -7.33 -5.00 -2.49
C ILE A 66 -6.45 -5.26 -3.70
N ASN A 67 -5.17 -4.89 -3.64
CA ASN A 67 -4.25 -5.03 -4.75
C ASN A 67 -4.07 -6.50 -5.16
N SER A 68 -3.87 -7.39 -4.19
CA SER A 68 -3.68 -8.82 -4.48
C SER A 68 -4.94 -9.52 -4.95
N ILE A 69 -6.12 -9.15 -4.46
CA ILE A 69 -7.39 -9.64 -5.01
C ILE A 69 -7.55 -9.16 -6.45
N THR A 70 -7.30 -7.88 -6.74
CA THR A 70 -7.38 -7.34 -8.10
C THR A 70 -6.42 -8.06 -9.07
N GLN A 71 -5.15 -8.23 -8.68
CA GLN A 71 -4.14 -8.90 -9.49
C GLN A 71 -4.38 -10.40 -9.63
N SER A 72 -4.73 -11.10 -8.54
CA SER A 72 -4.99 -12.54 -8.59
C SER A 72 -6.26 -12.85 -9.38
N THR A 73 -7.34 -12.10 -9.22
CA THR A 73 -8.57 -12.33 -10.01
C THR A 73 -8.34 -12.12 -11.50
N ASN A 74 -7.50 -11.15 -11.88
CA ASN A 74 -7.18 -10.83 -13.28
C ASN A 74 -5.75 -11.25 -13.67
N PHE A 75 -5.28 -12.39 -13.15
CA PHE A 75 -3.88 -12.78 -13.23
C PHE A 75 -3.36 -12.94 -14.66
N ASP A 76 -4.14 -13.52 -15.56
CA ASP A 76 -3.72 -13.70 -16.96
C ASP A 76 -3.53 -12.34 -17.66
N MET A 77 -4.45 -11.39 -17.43
CA MET A 77 -4.33 -10.02 -17.91
C MET A 77 -3.13 -9.31 -17.28
N TYR A 78 -2.91 -9.50 -15.98
CA TYR A 78 -1.76 -8.97 -15.28
C TYR A 78 -0.45 -9.44 -15.93
N LEU A 79 -0.28 -10.74 -16.17
CA LEU A 79 0.92 -11.27 -16.81
C LEU A 79 1.09 -10.82 -18.25
N ALA A 80 0.00 -10.82 -19.04
CA ALA A 80 0.04 -10.42 -20.45
C ALA A 80 0.54 -8.98 -20.64
N ASN A 81 0.17 -8.08 -19.72
CA ASN A 81 0.62 -6.69 -19.74
C ASN A 81 1.86 -6.43 -18.90
N ASN A 82 2.37 -7.43 -18.16
CA ASN A 82 3.51 -7.25 -17.27
C ASN A 82 4.69 -8.21 -17.49
N ALA A 83 5.52 -7.92 -18.48
CA ALA A 83 6.74 -8.69 -18.77
C ALA A 83 7.67 -8.88 -17.55
N ARG A 84 7.86 -7.84 -16.73
CA ARG A 84 8.71 -7.95 -15.52
C ARG A 84 8.12 -8.88 -14.47
N ALA A 85 6.80 -8.84 -14.29
CA ALA A 85 6.11 -9.74 -13.37
C ALA A 85 6.15 -11.18 -13.88
N ALA A 86 5.86 -11.39 -15.17
CA ALA A 86 5.96 -12.70 -15.83
C ALA A 86 7.34 -13.33 -15.67
N LEU A 87 8.41 -12.56 -15.89
CA LEU A 87 9.80 -13.01 -15.67
C LEU A 87 10.10 -13.31 -14.19
N SER A 88 9.45 -12.61 -13.27
CA SER A 88 9.62 -12.86 -11.83
C SER A 88 8.92 -14.15 -11.42
N PHE A 89 7.73 -14.43 -11.95
CA PHE A 89 7.00 -15.65 -11.65
C PHE A 89 7.57 -16.90 -12.33
N SER A 90 8.26 -16.77 -13.47
CA SER A 90 8.96 -17.91 -14.09
C SER A 90 10.13 -18.43 -13.24
N LYS A 91 10.59 -17.65 -12.25
CA LYS A 91 11.64 -18.02 -11.30
C LYS A 91 11.09 -18.62 -10.00
N LEU A 92 9.76 -18.75 -9.86
CA LEU A 92 9.18 -19.39 -8.68
C LEU A 92 9.54 -20.89 -8.65
N PRO A 93 9.75 -21.47 -7.45
CA PRO A 93 9.90 -22.92 -7.28
C PRO A 93 8.79 -23.71 -7.96
N SER A 94 9.17 -24.85 -8.57
CA SER A 94 8.21 -25.78 -9.15
C SER A 94 7.21 -26.27 -8.10
N GLY A 95 5.91 -26.15 -8.42
CA GLY A 95 4.81 -26.51 -7.51
C GLY A 95 4.13 -25.34 -6.81
N LEU A 96 4.68 -24.13 -6.88
CA LEU A 96 3.97 -22.93 -6.41
C LEU A 96 3.07 -22.36 -7.49
N ASN A 97 1.77 -22.22 -7.17
CA ASN A 97 0.83 -21.53 -8.05
C ASN A 97 1.04 -20.01 -7.95
N PRO A 98 1.45 -19.31 -9.04
CA PRO A 98 1.75 -17.88 -8.99
C PRO A 98 0.54 -17.00 -8.61
N ARG A 99 -0.68 -17.39 -9.02
CA ARG A 99 -1.92 -16.68 -8.70
C ARG A 99 -2.21 -16.71 -7.20
N PHE A 100 -2.03 -17.87 -6.59
CA PHE A 100 -2.18 -18.05 -5.14
C PHE A 100 -1.07 -17.35 -4.36
N PHE A 101 0.16 -17.38 -4.89
CA PHE A 101 1.29 -16.66 -4.32
C PHE A 101 1.01 -15.15 -4.23
N VAL A 102 0.51 -14.52 -5.30
CA VAL A 102 0.13 -13.09 -5.29
C VAL A 102 -0.95 -12.80 -4.24
N LEU A 103 -1.97 -13.67 -4.15
CA LEU A 103 -3.06 -13.51 -3.19
C LEU A 103 -2.59 -13.50 -1.72
N ILE A 104 -1.60 -14.34 -1.38
CA ILE A 104 -1.05 -14.40 -0.01
C ILE A 104 -0.03 -13.29 0.25
N VAL A 105 0.84 -13.00 -0.72
CA VAL A 105 1.93 -12.03 -0.54
C VAL A 105 1.37 -10.61 -0.38
N GLY A 106 0.23 -10.30 -0.98
CA GLY A 106 -0.43 -9.01 -0.84
C GLY A 106 -0.68 -8.60 0.61
N PRO A 107 -1.50 -9.32 1.39
CA PRO A 107 -1.77 -9.01 2.78
C PRO A 107 -0.52 -8.97 3.65
N VAL A 108 0.45 -9.87 3.43
CA VAL A 108 1.70 -9.90 4.18
C VAL A 108 2.55 -8.66 3.90
N SER A 109 2.70 -8.30 2.62
CA SER A 109 3.38 -7.07 2.20
C SER A 109 2.67 -5.83 2.73
N GLY A 110 1.33 -5.84 2.68
CA GLY A 110 0.47 -4.78 3.18
C GLY A 110 0.64 -4.54 4.69
N LEU A 111 0.72 -5.62 5.48
CA LEU A 111 1.04 -5.55 6.90
C LEU A 111 2.43 -4.92 7.13
N GLY A 112 3.42 -5.32 6.34
CA GLY A 112 4.77 -4.75 6.41
C GLY A 112 4.79 -3.25 6.10
N ILE A 113 4.16 -2.84 5.00
CA ILE A 113 4.03 -1.42 4.61
C ILE A 113 3.26 -0.64 5.67
N GLY A 114 2.14 -1.17 6.15
CA GLY A 114 1.32 -0.58 7.20
C GLY A 114 2.09 -0.35 8.50
N THR A 115 2.90 -1.34 8.90
CA THR A 115 3.78 -1.24 10.07
C THR A 115 4.87 -0.17 9.85
N GLY A 116 5.49 -0.14 8.66
CA GLY A 116 6.46 0.89 8.31
C GLY A 116 5.87 2.30 8.34
N MET A 117 4.65 2.49 7.82
CA MET A 117 3.91 3.74 7.91
C MET A 117 3.66 4.15 9.37
N ALA A 118 3.24 3.20 10.20
CA ALA A 118 3.00 3.40 11.62
C ALA A 118 4.28 3.86 12.36
N VAL A 119 5.42 3.22 12.10
CA VAL A 119 6.73 3.61 12.66
C VAL A 119 7.12 5.01 12.18
N LEU A 120 6.95 5.30 10.89
CA LEU A 120 7.21 6.62 10.33
C LEU A 120 6.34 7.69 11.01
N ALA A 121 5.06 7.40 11.25
CA ALA A 121 4.16 8.32 11.94
C ALA A 121 4.64 8.64 13.37
N PHE A 122 5.18 7.66 14.10
CA PHE A 122 5.77 7.90 15.41
C PHE A 122 7.00 8.81 15.36
N ILE A 123 7.87 8.63 14.36
CA ILE A 123 9.04 9.49 14.15
C ILE A 123 8.57 10.91 13.81
N LEU A 124 7.65 11.05 12.87
CA LEU A 124 7.14 12.36 12.45
C LEU A 124 6.39 13.08 13.57
N LYS A 125 5.65 12.38 14.44
CA LYS A 125 5.00 13.01 15.60
C LYS A 125 6.00 13.72 16.53
N LYS A 126 7.26 13.28 16.57
CA LYS A 126 8.34 13.93 17.33
C LYS A 126 8.99 15.09 16.58
N ILE A 127 9.03 15.06 15.25
CA ILE A 127 9.75 16.05 14.42
C ILE A 127 8.83 17.20 13.98
N LEU A 128 7.59 16.89 13.60
CA LEU A 128 6.60 17.85 13.07
C LEU A 128 6.40 19.10 13.95
N PRO A 129 6.39 19.03 15.30
CA PRO A 129 6.27 20.22 16.13
C PRO A 129 7.37 21.28 15.91
N TYR A 130 8.52 20.89 15.36
CA TYR A 130 9.66 21.77 15.09
C TYR A 130 9.64 22.34 13.66
N ILE A 131 8.67 21.98 12.82
CA ILE A 131 8.55 22.44 11.44
C ILE A 131 7.53 23.59 11.36
N PRO A 132 7.94 24.83 11.00
CA PRO A 132 7.07 26.02 11.03
C PRO A 132 5.81 25.87 10.19
N ILE A 133 5.89 25.20 9.04
CA ILE A 133 4.75 25.01 8.14
C ILE A 133 3.61 24.20 8.78
N PHE A 134 3.93 23.33 9.75
CA PHE A 134 2.95 22.54 10.49
C PHE A 134 2.44 23.26 11.74
N GLN A 135 3.14 24.29 12.21
CA GLN A 135 2.65 25.16 13.28
C GLN A 135 1.60 26.14 12.76
N ALA A 136 1.75 26.64 11.54
CA ALA A 136 0.81 27.55 10.88
C ALA A 136 -0.52 26.91 10.46
N LEU A 137 -0.66 25.59 10.59
CA LEU A 137 -1.82 24.80 10.17
C LEU A 137 -2.63 24.23 11.37
N LYS A 138 -2.23 24.55 12.60
CA LYS A 138 -3.01 24.34 13.83
C LYS A 138 -3.96 25.50 14.05
#